data_AF-A0A843KNV8-F1
#
_entry.id   AF-A0A843KNV8-F1
#
_cell.length_a   1.000
_cell.length_b   1.000
_cell.length_c   1.000
_cell.angle_alpha   90.00
_cell.angle_beta   90.00
_cell.angle_gamma   90.00
#
_symmetry.space_group_name_H-M   'P 1'
#
loop_
_entity.id
_entity.type
_entity.pdbx_description
1 polymer ?
#
loop_
_entity_poly.entity_id
_entity_poly.type
_entity_poly.pdbx_seq_one_letter_code
_entity_poly.pdbx_strand_id
1 'polypeptide(L)'
;MKMVHLADSHLGFSSYSRLDEYGRNRIEEMVYSGFDRAVDKIIELKPDAIVHAGDVFHHVRPRIRPLVVFQRGLLRLVEAGIPVVVISGNHDAPKSFSQTSPFRLFEGLRDVHIAQRYRYERFEVGDRSFHCIPFCLEPGDYVAEFQKMEKRGRDVLVMHGLAESLSNRKMRSVGEHELPDSLLKSDFDYIALGHFHSQARISDNAWYSGSVDYFNFGEARDRKGMLLVDLESGQVESIPVQPEYMKDHPAIDCSGMESQEVAECLIDLCREDDIRDMMVRITLKNVNRAAYRSLDPVRLSRLGSAALYFKIRPEFEDEKEHLGRQVDRRTLEEEFSLYLEQQSGRGRIAEAIKGEVCSYGSQIIKRAVSARRREMLDAS
;
A
#
# COMPACT_ATOMS: atom_id res chain seq x y z
N MET A 1 -14.35 20.87 16.63
CA MET A 1 -13.14 20.98 15.79
C MET A 1 -13.29 20.11 14.55
N LYS A 2 -13.01 20.64 13.35
CA LYS A 2 -12.92 19.87 12.09
C LYS A 2 -11.47 19.53 11.77
N MET A 3 -11.23 18.30 11.37
CA MET A 3 -9.89 17.78 11.08
C MET A 3 -9.90 17.05 9.74
N VAL A 4 -8.84 17.19 8.94
CA VAL A 4 -8.59 16.28 7.82
C VAL A 4 -7.67 15.15 8.27
N HIS A 5 -8.04 13.91 7.97
CA HIS A 5 -7.22 12.72 8.13
C HIS A 5 -6.77 12.20 6.76
N LEU A 6 -5.45 12.21 6.55
CA LEU A 6 -4.72 11.80 5.36
C LEU A 6 -3.69 10.71 5.74
N ALA A 7 -3.32 9.82 4.83
CA ALA A 7 -2.23 8.85 5.04
C ALA A 7 -1.70 8.35 3.69
N ASP A 8 -0.59 7.61 3.73
CA ASP A 8 -0.11 6.78 2.61
C ASP A 8 0.01 7.57 1.29
N SER A 9 0.67 8.73 1.35
CA SER A 9 0.94 9.56 0.16
C SER A 9 2.03 8.97 -0.73
N HIS A 10 3.00 8.23 -0.14
CA HIS A 10 4.12 7.56 -0.84
C HIS A 10 4.82 8.44 -1.89
N LEU A 11 5.13 9.68 -1.54
CA LEU A 11 5.87 10.59 -2.41
C LEU A 11 7.20 9.94 -2.83
N GLY A 12 7.43 9.88 -4.15
CA GLY A 12 8.57 9.19 -4.75
C GLY A 12 8.30 7.77 -5.25
N PHE A 13 7.05 7.30 -5.17
CA PHE A 13 6.64 6.08 -5.84
C PHE A 13 6.78 6.22 -7.36
N SER A 14 7.57 5.36 -7.99
CA SER A 14 7.91 5.47 -9.42
C SER A 14 7.85 4.11 -10.14
N SER A 15 6.95 3.21 -9.72
CA SER A 15 6.76 1.92 -10.42
C SER A 15 6.14 2.11 -11.82
N TYR A 16 6.03 1.02 -12.58
CA TYR A 16 5.41 0.98 -13.91
C TYR A 16 6.13 1.77 -15.03
N SER A 17 7.26 2.41 -14.72
CA SER A 17 8.33 2.94 -15.60
C SER A 17 7.90 3.59 -16.93
N ARG A 18 6.74 4.23 -16.99
CA ARG A 18 6.31 5.00 -18.16
C ARG A 18 6.91 6.39 -18.09
N LEU A 19 7.70 6.77 -19.10
CA LEU A 19 8.33 8.09 -19.18
C LEU A 19 7.51 9.04 -20.08
N ASP A 20 7.52 10.33 -19.75
CA ASP A 20 7.05 11.40 -20.64
C ASP A 20 8.16 11.87 -21.60
N GLU A 21 7.86 12.88 -22.42
CA GLU A 21 8.81 13.48 -23.39
C GLU A 21 10.06 14.10 -22.74
N TYR A 22 10.00 14.42 -21.45
CA TYR A 22 11.11 14.97 -20.66
C TYR A 22 11.86 13.89 -19.86
N GLY A 23 11.51 12.61 -20.03
CA GLY A 23 12.11 11.50 -19.30
C GLY A 23 11.65 11.37 -17.85
N ARG A 24 10.54 12.01 -17.45
CA ARG A 24 9.97 11.89 -16.10
C ARG A 24 9.05 10.69 -16.02
N ASN A 25 9.05 10.00 -14.89
CA ASN A 25 8.09 8.91 -14.65
C ASN A 25 6.68 9.48 -14.49
N ARG A 26 5.76 9.09 -15.37
CA ARG A 26 4.38 9.62 -15.39
C ARG A 26 3.59 9.22 -14.14
N ILE A 27 3.79 8.02 -13.59
CA ILE A 27 3.13 7.59 -12.35
C ILE A 27 3.63 8.42 -11.16
N GLU A 28 4.93 8.69 -11.09
CA GLU A 28 5.51 9.54 -10.06
C GLU A 28 4.90 10.96 -10.10
N GLU A 29 4.70 11.51 -11.31
CA GLU A 29 4.02 12.80 -11.48
C GLU A 29 2.52 12.74 -11.12
N MET A 30 1.84 11.62 -11.36
CA MET A 30 0.44 11.43 -10.90
C MET A 30 0.35 11.46 -9.37
N VAL A 31 1.28 10.81 -8.67
CA VAL A 31 1.37 10.81 -7.20
C VAL A 31 1.61 12.23 -6.67
N TYR A 32 2.54 12.98 -7.28
CA TYR A 32 2.78 14.38 -6.89
C TYR A 32 1.57 15.27 -7.14
N SER A 33 0.90 15.11 -8.29
CA SER A 33 -0.34 15.84 -8.57
C SER A 33 -1.47 15.47 -7.60
N GLY A 34 -1.57 14.20 -7.21
CA GLY A 34 -2.55 13.74 -6.21
C GLY A 34 -2.34 14.41 -4.86
N PHE A 35 -1.09 14.45 -4.39
CA PHE A 35 -0.76 15.16 -3.16
C PHE A 35 -1.02 16.67 -3.24
N ASP A 36 -0.65 17.33 -4.35
CA ASP A 36 -0.96 18.75 -4.55
C ASP A 36 -2.47 19.01 -4.52
N ARG A 37 -3.27 18.16 -5.18
CA ARG A 37 -4.74 18.25 -5.15
C ARG A 37 -5.32 18.00 -3.77
N ALA A 38 -4.71 17.12 -2.97
CA ALA A 38 -5.10 16.94 -1.57
C ALA A 38 -4.89 18.25 -0.80
N VAL A 39 -3.70 18.85 -0.91
CA VAL A 39 -3.36 20.13 -0.27
C VAL A 39 -4.31 21.24 -0.71
N ASP A 40 -4.62 21.36 -2.00
CA ASP A 40 -5.57 22.33 -2.53
C ASP A 40 -6.95 22.19 -1.86
N LYS A 41 -7.47 20.96 -1.80
CA LYS A 41 -8.76 20.65 -1.17
C LYS A 41 -8.73 20.92 0.34
N ILE A 42 -7.63 20.61 1.03
CA ILE A 42 -7.48 20.90 2.46
C ILE A 42 -7.60 22.41 2.71
N ILE A 43 -6.91 23.22 1.91
CA ILE A 43 -6.95 24.69 2.02
C ILE A 43 -8.36 25.22 1.71
N GLU A 44 -9.06 24.63 0.75
CA GLU A 44 -10.46 24.99 0.43
C GLU A 44 -11.41 24.66 1.60
N LEU A 45 -11.25 23.48 2.20
CA LEU A 45 -12.06 23.00 3.32
C LEU A 45 -11.83 23.77 4.62
N LYS A 46 -10.64 24.37 4.79
CA LYS A 46 -10.21 25.13 5.98
C LYS A 46 -10.48 24.39 7.30
N PRO A 47 -9.96 23.15 7.47
CA PRO A 47 -10.08 22.45 8.74
C PRO A 47 -9.26 23.17 9.83
N ASP A 48 -9.57 22.88 11.09
CA ASP A 48 -8.83 23.39 12.25
C ASP A 48 -7.46 22.70 12.40
N ALA A 49 -7.28 21.50 11.84
CA ALA A 49 -6.01 20.79 11.76
C ALA A 49 -6.02 19.72 10.65
N ILE A 50 -4.82 19.25 10.28
CA ILE A 50 -4.63 18.04 9.49
C ILE A 50 -3.75 17.03 10.22
N VAL A 51 -4.10 15.76 10.10
CA VAL A 51 -3.28 14.61 10.48
C VAL A 51 -2.84 13.87 9.23
N HIS A 52 -1.54 13.60 9.10
CA HIS A 52 -0.99 12.62 8.16
C HIS A 52 -0.49 11.37 8.93
N ALA A 53 -1.23 10.26 8.83
CA ALA A 53 -1.03 9.05 9.63
C ALA A 53 0.05 8.10 9.06
N GLY A 54 1.21 8.63 8.65
CA GLY A 54 2.35 7.84 8.18
C GLY A 54 2.41 7.61 6.66
N ASP A 55 3.57 7.10 6.22
CA ASP A 55 3.94 6.85 4.81
C ASP A 55 3.75 8.07 3.91
N VAL A 56 4.34 9.20 4.34
CA VAL A 56 4.46 10.40 3.49
C VAL A 56 5.39 10.10 2.31
N PHE A 57 6.53 9.44 2.58
CA PHE A 57 7.52 9.10 1.55
C PHE A 57 7.52 7.60 1.28
N HIS A 58 7.70 7.22 0.01
CA HIS A 58 7.75 5.81 -0.37
C HIS A 58 9.02 5.09 0.12
N HIS A 59 10.08 5.85 0.42
CA HIS A 59 11.37 5.34 0.87
C HIS A 59 11.96 6.22 1.97
N VAL A 60 12.64 5.61 2.95
CA VAL A 60 13.40 6.32 4.01
C VAL A 60 14.44 7.30 3.45
N ARG A 61 15.05 6.97 2.30
CA ARG A 61 15.98 7.86 1.59
C ARG A 61 15.29 8.37 0.32
N PRO A 62 14.34 9.31 0.43
CA PRO A 62 13.66 9.84 -0.75
C PRO A 62 14.66 10.62 -1.61
N ARG A 63 14.35 10.70 -2.91
CA ARG A 63 15.05 11.62 -3.82
C ARG A 63 14.75 13.07 -3.43
N ILE A 64 15.42 14.02 -4.06
CA ILE A 64 15.21 15.45 -3.80
C ILE A 64 13.77 15.89 -4.14
N ARG A 65 13.20 15.40 -5.25
CA ARG A 65 11.86 15.81 -5.71
C ARG A 65 10.74 15.55 -4.66
N PRO A 66 10.59 14.34 -4.09
CA PRO A 66 9.61 14.09 -3.02
C PRO A 66 9.73 15.07 -1.85
N LEU A 67 10.95 15.37 -1.41
CA LEU A 67 11.22 16.29 -0.30
C LEU A 67 10.73 17.70 -0.63
N VAL A 68 10.99 18.18 -1.85
CA VAL A 68 10.55 19.50 -2.32
C VAL A 68 9.02 19.57 -2.44
N VAL A 69 8.38 18.51 -2.96
CA VAL A 69 6.92 18.42 -3.06
C VAL A 69 6.27 18.48 -1.68
N PHE A 70 6.78 17.69 -0.73
CA PHE A 70 6.27 17.70 0.64
C PHE A 70 6.50 19.05 1.33
N GLN A 71 7.70 19.62 1.22
CA GLN A 71 8.02 20.94 1.78
C GLN A 71 7.06 22.01 1.27
N ARG A 72 6.82 22.05 -0.04
CA ARG A 72 5.89 23.00 -0.65
C ARG A 72 4.48 22.81 -0.11
N GLY A 73 4.01 21.56 0.01
CA GLY A 73 2.70 21.26 0.59
C GLY A 73 2.59 21.75 2.04
N LEU A 74 3.58 21.45 2.88
CA LEU A 74 3.63 21.93 4.27
C LEU A 74 3.59 23.45 4.36
N LEU A 75 4.43 24.15 3.59
CA LEU A 75 4.48 25.61 3.62
C LEU A 75 3.14 26.24 3.22
N ARG A 76 2.47 25.69 2.20
CA ARG A 76 1.13 26.16 1.79
C ARG A 76 0.08 25.97 2.89
N LEU A 77 0.12 24.85 3.62
CA LEU A 77 -0.78 24.59 4.74
C LEU A 77 -0.51 25.57 5.91
N VAL A 78 0.76 25.79 6.23
CA VAL A 78 1.18 26.76 7.26
C VAL A 78 0.80 28.19 6.89
N GLU A 79 0.99 28.59 5.63
CA GLU A 79 0.57 29.90 5.11
C GLU A 79 -0.96 30.09 5.18
N ALA A 80 -1.72 29.01 5.02
CA ALA A 80 -3.17 29.00 5.21
C ALA A 80 -3.59 28.98 6.69
N GLY A 81 -2.64 28.90 7.63
CA GLY A 81 -2.90 28.84 9.08
C GLY A 81 -3.44 27.50 9.56
N ILE A 82 -3.20 26.41 8.81
CA ILE A 82 -3.69 25.07 9.13
C ILE A 82 -2.55 24.29 9.80
N PRO A 83 -2.64 23.96 11.09
CA PRO A 83 -1.63 23.19 11.79
C PRO A 83 -1.61 21.74 11.31
N VAL A 84 -0.40 21.18 11.21
CA VAL A 84 -0.13 19.86 10.64
C VAL A 84 0.45 18.93 11.70
N VAL A 85 -0.15 17.77 11.89
CA VAL A 85 0.40 16.66 12.69
C VAL A 85 0.76 15.52 11.74
N VAL A 86 1.99 15.03 11.80
CA VAL A 86 2.48 13.94 10.96
C VAL A 86 3.14 12.89 11.83
N ILE A 87 2.86 11.62 11.55
CA ILE A 87 3.67 10.52 12.08
C ILE A 87 4.47 9.87 10.96
N SER A 88 5.61 9.23 11.26
CA SER A 88 6.28 8.35 10.29
C SER A 88 5.59 6.99 10.18
N GLY A 89 5.52 6.43 8.98
CA GLY A 89 5.06 5.07 8.72
C GLY A 89 6.20 4.09 8.48
N ASN A 90 5.87 2.88 8.03
CA ASN A 90 6.87 1.84 7.84
C ASN A 90 7.76 2.07 6.61
N HIS A 91 7.39 2.92 5.63
CA HIS A 91 8.21 3.20 4.46
C HIS A 91 9.28 4.27 4.70
N ASP A 92 8.96 5.27 5.54
CA ASP A 92 9.78 6.46 5.76
C ASP A 92 10.49 6.48 7.13
N ALA A 93 10.24 5.49 8.00
CA ALA A 93 10.99 5.29 9.24
C ALA A 93 12.36 4.57 9.05
N PRO A 94 13.48 5.12 9.58
CA PRO A 94 14.83 4.53 9.48
C PRO A 94 15.09 3.23 10.24
N LYS A 95 15.13 2.08 9.56
CA LYS A 95 15.30 0.75 10.19
C LYS A 95 16.75 0.42 10.58
N SER A 96 17.66 1.39 10.44
CA SER A 96 19.09 1.25 10.73
C SER A 96 19.64 2.57 11.25
N PHE A 97 20.57 2.52 12.21
CA PHE A 97 21.29 3.69 12.73
C PHE A 97 22.06 4.48 11.66
N SER A 98 22.39 3.86 10.53
CA SER A 98 23.07 4.51 9.40
C SER A 98 22.14 5.37 8.52
N GLN A 99 20.84 5.37 8.81
CA GLN A 99 19.84 6.10 8.05
C GLN A 99 19.30 7.26 8.89
N THR A 100 19.11 8.40 8.24
CA THR A 100 18.48 9.58 8.84
C THR A 100 17.04 9.67 8.33
N SER A 101 16.11 9.96 9.24
CA SER A 101 14.71 10.17 8.88
C SER A 101 14.58 11.39 7.96
N PRO A 102 13.82 11.31 6.85
CA PRO A 102 13.61 12.45 5.96
C PRO A 102 12.89 13.60 6.67
N PHE A 103 12.10 13.27 7.71
CA PHE A 103 11.37 14.23 8.51
C PHE A 103 12.24 15.22 9.28
N ARG A 104 13.52 14.89 9.51
CA ARG A 104 14.49 15.79 10.17
C ARG A 104 14.66 17.13 9.44
N LEU A 105 14.37 17.18 8.14
CA LEU A 105 14.44 18.39 7.33
C LEU A 105 13.28 19.37 7.61
N PHE A 106 12.20 18.88 8.23
CA PHE A 106 10.97 19.63 8.46
C PHE A 106 10.70 19.87 9.95
N GLU A 107 11.54 19.32 10.85
CA GLU A 107 11.48 19.61 12.29
C GLU A 107 11.73 21.12 12.53
N GLY A 108 10.92 21.73 13.39
CA GLY A 108 11.04 23.15 13.77
C GLY A 108 10.30 24.14 12.86
N LEU A 109 9.62 23.66 11.81
CA LEU A 109 8.65 24.47 11.09
C LEU A 109 7.50 24.85 12.03
N ARG A 110 7.06 26.12 11.96
CA ARG A 110 5.95 26.62 12.77
C ARG A 110 4.66 25.85 12.42
N ASP A 111 3.91 25.48 13.45
CA ASP A 111 2.62 24.78 13.34
C ASP A 111 2.70 23.43 12.60
N VAL A 112 3.90 22.84 12.52
CA VAL A 112 4.15 21.49 12.00
C VAL A 112 4.72 20.62 13.12
N HIS A 113 3.97 19.59 13.48
CA HIS A 113 4.26 18.64 14.54
C HIS A 113 4.57 17.29 13.93
N ILE A 114 5.76 16.74 14.19
CA ILE A 114 6.19 15.48 13.57
C ILE A 114 6.62 14.49 14.65
N ALA A 115 5.90 13.37 14.76
CA ALA A 115 6.34 12.21 15.53
C ALA A 115 7.03 11.21 14.62
N GLN A 116 8.32 11.00 14.79
CA GLN A 116 9.12 10.12 13.92
C GLN A 116 10.09 9.22 14.68
N ARG A 117 10.13 9.38 16.00
CA ARG A 117 10.95 8.57 16.89
C ARG A 117 10.04 7.44 17.33
N TYR A 118 10.46 6.17 17.22
CA TYR A 118 9.78 4.90 17.57
C TYR A 118 9.13 4.81 18.96
N ARG A 119 8.41 5.84 19.39
CA ARG A 119 7.93 6.11 20.73
C ARG A 119 6.74 7.06 20.67
N TYR A 120 5.96 7.05 21.73
CA TYR A 120 4.86 7.99 21.92
C TYR A 120 5.36 9.45 21.99
N GLU A 121 4.71 10.32 21.23
CA GLU A 121 4.87 11.77 21.27
C GLU A 121 3.47 12.42 21.36
N ARG A 122 3.34 13.52 22.11
CA ARG A 122 2.07 14.26 22.25
C ARG A 122 2.22 15.68 21.74
N PHE A 123 1.22 16.14 21.00
CA PHE A 123 1.12 17.51 20.53
C PHE A 123 -0.22 18.12 20.93
N GLU A 124 -0.23 19.41 21.26
CA GLU A 124 -1.46 20.16 21.51
C GLU A 124 -1.75 20.99 20.27
N VAL A 125 -2.94 20.82 19.68
CA VAL A 125 -3.39 21.60 18.53
C VAL A 125 -4.81 22.07 18.79
N GLY A 126 -5.00 23.39 18.86
CA GLY A 126 -6.26 23.97 19.31
C GLY A 126 -6.57 23.58 20.75
N ASP A 127 -7.74 22.99 20.98
CA ASP A 127 -8.22 22.52 22.27
C ASP A 127 -8.15 21.00 22.43
N ARG A 128 -7.33 20.32 21.61
CA ARG A 128 -7.20 18.86 21.57
C ARG A 128 -5.75 18.38 21.70
N SER A 129 -5.61 17.22 22.34
CA SER A 129 -4.35 16.51 22.48
C SER A 129 -4.23 15.41 21.42
N PHE A 130 -3.20 15.49 20.58
CA PHE A 130 -2.87 14.49 19.58
C PHE A 130 -1.81 13.54 20.13
N HIS A 131 -2.22 12.31 20.36
CA HIS A 131 -1.35 11.23 20.81
C HIS A 131 -0.83 10.47 19.61
N CYS A 132 0.47 10.58 19.35
CA CYS A 132 1.09 10.03 18.15
C CYS A 132 1.98 8.85 18.51
N ILE A 133 1.70 7.70 17.92
CA ILE A 133 2.59 6.53 17.94
C ILE A 133 2.98 6.26 16.49
N PRO A 134 4.16 6.74 16.04
CA PRO A 134 4.66 6.43 14.71
C PRO A 134 4.94 4.94 14.56
N PHE A 135 5.33 4.51 13.36
CA PHE A 135 5.81 3.15 13.14
C PHE A 135 6.84 2.77 14.22
N CYS A 136 6.65 1.61 14.87
CA CYS A 136 7.57 1.01 15.84
C CYS A 136 8.38 -0.13 15.20
N LEU A 137 9.59 -0.40 15.71
CA LEU A 137 10.45 -1.48 15.17
C LEU A 137 9.94 -2.87 15.57
N GLU A 138 9.36 -3.01 16.75
CA GLU A 138 8.77 -4.27 17.22
C GLU A 138 7.26 -4.10 17.43
N PRO A 139 6.44 -5.12 17.12
CA PRO A 139 4.99 -5.05 17.36
C PRO A 139 4.60 -4.80 18.82
N GLY A 140 5.38 -5.31 19.78
CA GLY A 140 5.13 -5.12 21.21
C GLY A 140 5.27 -3.67 21.67
N ASP A 141 6.06 -2.86 20.95
CA ASP A 141 6.30 -1.47 21.32
C ASP A 141 5.04 -0.62 21.17
N TYR A 142 4.15 -0.90 20.20
CA TYR A 142 2.90 -0.15 20.06
C TYR A 142 2.07 -0.19 21.35
N VAL A 143 1.97 -1.37 21.99
CA VAL A 143 1.24 -1.54 23.25
C VAL A 143 1.97 -0.83 24.39
N ALA A 144 3.30 -0.96 24.46
CA ALA A 144 4.11 -0.32 25.49
C ALA A 144 4.05 1.21 25.43
N GLU A 145 4.09 1.79 24.23
CA GLU A 145 3.95 3.23 24.01
C GLU A 145 2.52 3.70 24.28
N PHE A 146 1.52 2.90 23.90
CA PHE A 146 0.12 3.20 24.18
C PHE A 146 -0.16 3.32 25.67
N GLN A 147 0.44 2.47 26.49
CA GLN A 147 0.28 2.49 27.95
C GLN A 147 0.88 3.73 28.63
N LYS A 148 1.74 4.49 27.94
CA LYS A 148 2.34 5.74 28.48
C LYS A 148 1.44 6.97 28.33
N MET A 149 0.33 6.83 27.63
CA MET A 149 -0.54 7.97 27.30
C MET A 149 -1.37 8.43 28.50
N GLU A 150 -1.44 9.74 28.68
CA GLU A 150 -2.31 10.40 29.67
C GLU A 150 -3.41 11.16 28.94
N LYS A 151 -4.64 10.65 29.02
CA LYS A 151 -5.83 11.24 28.38
C LYS A 151 -6.32 12.48 29.11
N ARG A 152 -6.85 13.45 28.37
CA ARG A 152 -7.38 14.73 28.87
C ARG A 152 -8.84 15.00 28.47
N GLY A 153 -9.51 14.00 27.90
CA GLY A 153 -10.93 14.05 27.52
C GLY A 153 -11.21 14.72 26.18
N ARG A 154 -10.16 15.15 25.47
CA ARG A 154 -10.22 15.73 24.12
C ARG A 154 -9.07 15.19 23.26
N ASP A 155 -9.04 13.87 23.16
CA ASP A 155 -7.85 13.13 22.76
C ASP A 155 -8.07 12.48 21.38
N VAL A 156 -7.12 12.68 20.47
CA VAL A 156 -7.05 12.01 19.17
C VAL A 156 -5.83 11.11 19.16
N LEU A 157 -6.01 9.85 18.79
CA LEU A 157 -4.90 8.90 18.63
C LEU A 157 -4.50 8.82 17.14
N VAL A 158 -3.20 8.83 16.85
CA VAL A 158 -2.66 8.67 15.51
C VAL A 158 -1.65 7.51 15.51
N MET A 159 -1.89 6.51 14.67
CA MET A 159 -1.05 5.31 14.58
C MET A 159 -0.86 4.87 13.12
N HIS A 160 0.19 4.10 12.86
CA HIS A 160 0.46 3.52 11.56
C HIS A 160 0.76 2.02 11.69
N GLY A 161 -0.12 1.19 11.14
CA GLY A 161 -0.02 -0.26 11.23
C GLY A 161 -1.32 -0.94 10.80
N LEU A 162 -1.31 -2.27 10.64
CA LEU A 162 -2.46 -3.03 10.15
C LEU A 162 -3.35 -3.49 11.32
N ALA A 163 -4.63 -3.13 11.32
CA ALA A 163 -5.58 -3.60 12.33
C ALA A 163 -5.73 -5.11 12.24
N GLU A 164 -5.70 -5.80 13.38
CA GLU A 164 -5.83 -7.26 13.46
C GLU A 164 -7.12 -7.76 12.78
N SER A 165 -8.23 -7.03 12.94
CA SER A 165 -9.50 -7.31 12.26
C SER A 165 -9.46 -7.28 10.74
N LEU A 166 -8.50 -6.56 10.12
CA LEU A 166 -8.27 -6.56 8.68
C LEU A 166 -7.20 -7.57 8.22
N SER A 167 -6.45 -8.15 9.15
CA SER A 167 -5.45 -9.19 8.89
C SER A 167 -6.15 -10.50 8.47
N ASN A 168 -6.49 -10.59 7.18
CA ASN A 168 -6.81 -11.88 6.59
C ASN A 168 -5.54 -12.74 6.56
N ARG A 169 -5.63 -14.04 6.91
CA ARG A 169 -4.50 -15.00 6.86
C ARG A 169 -3.75 -15.06 5.51
N LYS A 170 -4.34 -14.54 4.43
CA LYS A 170 -3.76 -14.42 3.07
C LYS A 170 -3.00 -13.11 2.81
N MET A 171 -3.24 -12.05 3.60
CA MET A 171 -2.61 -10.74 3.46
C MET A 171 -1.36 -10.58 4.32
N ARG A 172 -1.03 -11.55 5.19
CA ARG A 172 0.22 -11.55 5.97
C ARG A 172 1.45 -11.54 5.06
N SER A 173 1.91 -10.35 4.73
CA SER A 173 3.23 -10.16 4.12
C SER A 173 4.29 -10.19 5.23
N VAL A 174 5.51 -10.56 4.88
CA VAL A 174 6.60 -10.66 5.86
C VAL A 174 7.00 -9.23 6.25
N GLY A 175 6.75 -8.83 7.50
CA GLY A 175 7.17 -7.54 8.05
C GLY A 175 6.05 -6.52 8.31
N GLU A 176 4.77 -6.88 8.15
CA GLU A 176 3.65 -6.03 8.59
C GLU A 176 3.47 -6.11 10.11
N HIS A 177 3.28 -4.95 10.74
CA HIS A 177 3.00 -4.86 12.17
C HIS A 177 1.49 -4.81 12.38
N GLU A 178 0.97 -5.83 13.06
CA GLU A 178 -0.44 -5.90 13.44
C GLU A 178 -0.68 -5.04 14.70
N LEU A 179 -1.70 -4.19 14.66
CA LEU A 179 -2.21 -3.42 15.79
C LEU A 179 -3.33 -4.22 16.45
N PRO A 180 -3.23 -4.55 17.75
CA PRO A 180 -4.31 -5.22 18.47
C PRO A 180 -5.60 -4.40 18.45
N ASP A 181 -6.73 -5.06 18.16
CA ASP A 181 -8.05 -4.42 18.14
C ASP A 181 -8.40 -3.73 19.48
N SER A 182 -7.81 -4.18 20.59
CA SER A 182 -7.98 -3.57 21.92
C SER A 182 -7.47 -2.14 22.00
N LEU A 183 -6.44 -1.78 21.23
CA LEU A 183 -5.94 -0.40 21.13
C LEU A 183 -6.93 0.48 20.36
N LEU A 184 -7.62 -0.10 19.38
CA LEU A 184 -8.51 0.58 18.43
C LEU A 184 -9.97 0.70 18.92
N LYS A 185 -10.30 0.02 20.02
CA LYS A 185 -11.58 0.11 20.75
C LYS A 185 -11.37 0.82 22.08
N SER A 186 -10.81 2.02 22.01
CA SER A 186 -10.46 2.81 23.18
C SER A 186 -11.13 4.18 23.16
N ASP A 187 -11.28 4.78 24.35
CA ASP A 187 -12.02 6.03 24.57
C ASP A 187 -11.23 7.27 24.09
N PHE A 188 -10.96 7.35 22.78
CA PHE A 188 -10.50 8.57 22.12
C PHE A 188 -11.67 9.20 21.37
N ASP A 189 -11.62 10.49 21.07
CA ASP A 189 -12.64 11.11 20.23
C ASP A 189 -12.53 10.60 18.78
N TYR A 190 -11.30 10.31 18.36
CA TYR A 190 -11.00 9.75 17.04
C TYR A 190 -9.65 9.02 17.04
N ILE A 191 -9.55 7.96 16.24
CA ILE A 191 -8.32 7.21 16.00
C ILE A 191 -8.01 7.24 14.50
N ALA A 192 -6.98 7.99 14.14
CA ALA A 192 -6.47 8.17 12.77
C ALA A 192 -5.42 7.09 12.47
N LEU A 193 -5.75 6.16 11.58
CA LEU A 193 -4.87 5.07 11.14
C LEU A 193 -4.37 5.27 9.72
N GLY A 194 -3.09 5.00 9.48
CA GLY A 194 -2.52 4.79 8.13
C GLY A 194 -1.91 3.39 8.01
N HIS A 195 -1.42 3.05 6.81
CA HIS A 195 -0.86 1.75 6.34
C HIS A 195 -1.80 1.01 5.38
N PHE A 196 -3.11 1.04 5.65
CA PHE A 196 -4.10 0.37 4.80
C PHE A 196 -4.62 1.33 3.73
N HIS A 197 -4.35 1.03 2.46
CA HIS A 197 -4.58 1.94 1.33
C HIS A 197 -6.05 2.14 0.92
N SER A 198 -6.98 1.35 1.45
CA SER A 198 -8.42 1.55 1.24
C SER A 198 -9.04 2.24 2.44
N GLN A 199 -10.07 3.07 2.21
CA GLN A 199 -10.83 3.66 3.31
C GLN A 199 -11.61 2.58 4.06
N ALA A 200 -11.42 2.51 5.37
CA ALA A 200 -12.07 1.50 6.20
C ALA A 200 -12.36 2.04 7.60
N ARG A 201 -13.55 1.72 8.11
CA ARG A 201 -13.93 1.92 9.51
C ARG A 201 -13.64 0.65 10.30
N ILE A 202 -12.84 0.75 11.36
CA ILE A 202 -12.45 -0.39 12.20
C ILE A 202 -13.32 -0.48 13.47
N SER A 203 -13.63 0.67 14.05
CA SER A 203 -14.51 0.80 15.21
C SER A 203 -15.34 2.07 15.08
N ASP A 204 -16.08 2.47 16.10
CA ASP A 204 -16.93 3.65 16.01
C ASP A 204 -16.13 4.93 15.71
N ASN A 205 -14.92 5.04 16.25
CA ASN A 205 -14.04 6.19 16.17
C ASN A 205 -12.70 5.92 15.45
N ALA A 206 -12.41 4.68 15.05
CA ALA A 206 -11.17 4.32 14.36
C ALA A 206 -11.34 4.11 12.85
N TRP A 207 -10.50 4.78 12.07
CA TRP A 207 -10.60 4.81 10.62
C TRP A 207 -9.23 4.77 9.96
N TYR A 208 -9.16 4.09 8.82
CA TYR A 208 -8.12 4.29 7.81
C TYR A 208 -8.59 5.31 6.79
N SER A 209 -7.77 6.33 6.51
CA SER A 209 -8.08 7.31 5.46
C SER A 209 -7.91 6.75 4.04
N GLY A 210 -7.25 5.60 3.91
CA GLY A 210 -6.74 5.12 2.64
C GLY A 210 -5.60 5.97 2.12
N SER A 211 -5.09 5.58 0.95
CA SER A 211 -4.07 6.33 0.23
C SER A 211 -4.66 7.43 -0.64
N VAL A 212 -3.82 8.43 -0.92
CA VAL A 212 -4.14 9.53 -1.86
C VAL A 212 -4.14 9.05 -3.31
N ASP A 213 -3.37 8.02 -3.61
CA ASP A 213 -3.16 7.53 -4.98
C ASP A 213 -3.16 5.99 -5.06
N TYR A 214 -3.12 5.45 -6.28
CA TYR A 214 -3.09 4.01 -6.54
C TYR A 214 -1.67 3.48 -6.63
N PHE A 215 -1.36 2.42 -5.87
CA PHE A 215 -0.02 1.81 -5.89
C PHE A 215 0.01 0.40 -6.48
N ASN A 216 -1.11 -0.31 -6.43
CA ASN A 216 -1.25 -1.61 -7.05
C ASN A 216 -2.70 -1.89 -7.48
N PHE A 217 -2.88 -2.77 -8.45
CA PHE A 217 -4.20 -3.12 -9.01
C PHE A 217 -5.17 -3.83 -8.04
N GLY A 218 -4.73 -4.21 -6.83
CA GLY A 218 -5.68 -4.60 -5.78
C GLY A 218 -6.56 -3.44 -5.33
N GLU A 219 -6.09 -2.21 -5.53
CA GLU A 219 -6.74 -0.96 -5.17
C GLU A 219 -7.61 -0.39 -6.30
N ALA A 220 -7.75 -1.08 -7.44
CA ALA A 220 -8.45 -0.56 -8.62
C ALA A 220 -9.94 -0.26 -8.39
N ARG A 221 -10.53 -0.77 -7.29
CA ARG A 221 -11.91 -0.48 -6.89
C ARG A 221 -12.02 0.61 -5.81
N ASP A 222 -10.89 1.10 -5.33
CA ASP A 222 -10.85 2.08 -4.25
C ASP A 222 -11.14 3.48 -4.79
N ARG A 223 -11.83 4.28 -3.97
CA ARG A 223 -11.88 5.73 -4.12
C ARG A 223 -10.73 6.33 -3.35
N LYS A 224 -9.82 7.00 -4.05
CA LYS A 224 -8.62 7.59 -3.44
C LYS A 224 -8.88 9.02 -2.97
N GLY A 225 -8.37 9.33 -1.78
CA GLY A 225 -8.70 10.58 -1.13
C GLY A 225 -8.29 10.66 0.32
N MET A 226 -9.09 11.37 1.10
CA MET A 226 -8.87 11.64 2.52
C MET A 226 -10.21 11.67 3.26
N LEU A 227 -10.18 11.82 4.57
CA LEU A 227 -11.37 11.93 5.40
C LEU A 227 -11.46 13.33 6.02
N LEU A 228 -12.64 13.94 5.96
CA LEU A 228 -12.99 15.11 6.76
C LEU A 228 -13.76 14.63 7.99
N VAL A 229 -13.25 14.98 9.17
CA VAL A 229 -13.75 14.49 10.46
C VAL A 229 -14.23 15.67 11.28
N ASP A 230 -15.46 15.62 11.74
CA ASP A 230 -15.97 16.51 12.78
C ASP A 230 -15.82 15.82 14.14
N LEU A 231 -14.87 16.30 14.94
CA LEU A 231 -14.50 15.66 16.21
C LEU A 231 -15.49 15.93 17.35
N GLU A 232 -16.48 16.81 17.16
CA GLU A 232 -17.54 17.03 18.17
C GLU A 232 -18.70 16.04 17.95
N SER A 233 -19.09 15.87 16.69
CA SER A 233 -20.20 14.98 16.32
C SER A 233 -19.75 13.53 16.04
N GLY A 234 -18.46 13.31 15.80
CA GLY A 234 -17.91 12.04 15.31
C GLY A 234 -18.24 11.76 13.85
N GLN A 235 -18.79 12.73 13.11
CA GLN A 235 -19.11 12.56 11.69
C GLN A 235 -17.83 12.45 10.85
N VAL A 236 -17.79 11.48 9.94
CA VAL A 236 -16.69 11.25 9.01
C VAL A 236 -17.22 11.28 7.58
N GLU A 237 -16.63 12.13 6.75
CA GLU A 237 -16.95 12.28 5.33
C GLU A 237 -15.73 11.94 4.46
N SER A 238 -15.95 11.15 3.41
CA SER A 238 -14.91 10.84 2.42
C SER A 238 -14.79 11.96 1.41
N ILE A 239 -13.58 12.54 1.30
CA ILE A 239 -13.26 13.59 0.34
C ILE A 239 -12.41 12.99 -0.78
N PRO A 240 -12.97 12.80 -1.99
CA PRO A 240 -12.22 12.28 -3.12
C PRO A 240 -11.15 13.28 -3.57
N VAL A 241 -9.95 12.78 -3.84
CA VAL A 241 -8.81 13.58 -4.31
C VAL A 241 -8.42 13.16 -5.73
N GLN A 242 -8.20 11.86 -5.95
CA GLN A 242 -7.75 11.32 -7.22
C GLN A 242 -8.92 10.99 -8.15
N PRO A 243 -8.86 11.35 -9.44
CA PRO A 243 -9.74 10.73 -10.42
C PRO A 243 -9.42 9.23 -10.50
N GLU A 244 -10.41 8.43 -10.87
CA GLU A 244 -10.16 7.02 -11.17
C GLU A 244 -9.28 6.92 -12.40
N TYR A 245 -8.06 6.41 -12.23
CA TYR A 245 -7.16 6.15 -13.35
C TYR A 245 -6.53 4.76 -13.34
N MET A 246 -6.97 3.88 -12.45
CA MET A 246 -6.55 2.49 -12.42
C MET A 246 -7.75 1.57 -12.63
N LYS A 247 -7.71 0.78 -13.69
CA LYS A 247 -8.80 -0.11 -14.10
C LYS A 247 -8.30 -1.55 -14.22
N ASP A 248 -8.82 -2.42 -13.36
CA ASP A 248 -8.69 -3.86 -13.48
C ASP A 248 -9.98 -4.42 -14.09
N HIS A 249 -9.96 -4.68 -15.39
CA HIS A 249 -11.14 -5.16 -16.09
C HIS A 249 -11.56 -6.55 -15.60
N PRO A 250 -12.87 -6.86 -15.59
CA PRO A 250 -13.34 -8.22 -15.44
C PRO A 250 -12.63 -9.16 -16.41
N ALA A 251 -12.36 -10.38 -15.97
CA ALA A 251 -11.73 -11.37 -16.82
C ALA A 251 -12.61 -11.67 -18.05
N ILE A 252 -11.99 -11.70 -19.22
CA ILE A 252 -12.63 -12.08 -20.49
C ILE A 252 -12.45 -13.58 -20.65
N ASP A 253 -13.55 -14.33 -20.74
CA ASP A 253 -13.48 -15.75 -21.08
C ASP A 253 -13.20 -15.90 -22.57
N CYS A 254 -12.04 -16.47 -22.89
CA CYS A 254 -11.53 -16.66 -24.24
C CYS A 254 -11.66 -18.10 -24.72
N SER A 255 -12.50 -18.91 -24.06
CA SER A 255 -12.74 -20.31 -24.42
C SER A 255 -13.19 -20.43 -25.88
N GLY A 256 -12.41 -21.15 -26.69
CA GLY A 256 -12.70 -21.38 -28.10
C GLY A 256 -12.50 -20.17 -29.03
N MET A 257 -12.00 -19.03 -28.52
CA MET A 257 -11.78 -17.84 -29.33
C MET A 257 -10.49 -17.96 -30.17
N GLU A 258 -10.57 -17.48 -31.41
CA GLU A 258 -9.41 -17.28 -32.29
C GLU A 258 -8.67 -15.97 -31.94
N SER A 259 -7.43 -15.83 -32.44
CA SER A 259 -6.59 -14.65 -32.14
C SER A 259 -7.24 -13.33 -32.57
N GLN A 260 -7.98 -13.33 -33.67
CA GLN A 260 -8.64 -12.14 -34.18
C GLN A 260 -9.80 -11.71 -33.26
N GLU A 261 -10.61 -12.65 -32.79
CA GLU A 261 -11.71 -12.38 -31.86
C GLU A 261 -11.19 -11.84 -30.53
N VAL A 262 -10.12 -12.43 -30.00
CA VAL A 262 -9.48 -11.92 -28.76
C VAL A 262 -8.95 -10.49 -28.96
N ALA A 263 -8.35 -10.21 -30.13
CA ALA A 263 -7.87 -8.85 -30.44
C ALA A 263 -9.01 -7.84 -30.57
N GLU A 264 -10.12 -8.21 -31.21
CA GLU A 264 -11.31 -7.37 -31.35
C GLU A 264 -11.92 -7.04 -29.98
N CYS A 265 -12.08 -8.04 -29.10
CA CYS A 265 -12.55 -7.82 -27.73
C CYS A 265 -11.65 -6.87 -26.94
N LEU A 266 -10.32 -6.98 -27.09
CA LEU A 266 -9.38 -6.07 -26.41
C LEU A 266 -9.53 -4.62 -26.91
N ILE A 267 -9.73 -4.41 -28.21
CA ILE A 267 -9.88 -3.08 -28.81
C ILE A 267 -11.20 -2.44 -28.41
N ASP A 268 -12.29 -3.21 -28.46
CA ASP A 268 -13.62 -2.72 -28.07
C ASP A 268 -13.66 -2.34 -26.59
N LEU A 269 -12.96 -3.09 -25.74
CA LEU A 269 -12.88 -2.83 -24.31
C LEU A 269 -11.94 -1.66 -23.97
N CYS A 270 -10.93 -1.42 -24.79
CA CYS A 270 -9.85 -0.48 -24.53
C CYS A 270 -9.61 0.44 -25.73
N ARG A 271 -10.62 1.23 -26.10
CA ARG A 271 -10.43 2.28 -27.10
C ARG A 271 -9.35 3.25 -26.64
N GLU A 272 -8.50 3.70 -27.55
CA GLU A 272 -7.29 4.48 -27.20
C GLU A 272 -7.61 5.75 -26.40
N ASP A 273 -8.72 6.43 -26.72
CA ASP A 273 -9.16 7.62 -25.99
C ASP A 273 -9.67 7.29 -24.57
N ASP A 274 -10.27 6.11 -24.37
CA ASP A 274 -10.81 5.68 -23.07
C ASP A 274 -9.71 5.24 -22.10
N ILE A 275 -8.59 4.74 -22.62
CA ILE A 275 -7.45 4.27 -21.81
C ILE A 275 -6.32 5.30 -21.71
N ARG A 276 -6.49 6.47 -22.34
CA ARG A 276 -5.50 7.53 -22.25
C ARG A 276 -5.30 7.93 -20.80
N ASP A 277 -4.04 7.98 -20.40
CA ASP A 277 -3.65 8.31 -19.04
C ASP A 277 -4.20 7.37 -17.94
N MET A 278 -4.63 6.16 -18.34
CA MET A 278 -5.09 5.09 -17.43
C MET A 278 -4.00 4.04 -17.19
N MET A 279 -4.06 3.39 -16.04
CA MET A 279 -3.43 2.11 -15.77
C MET A 279 -4.45 1.00 -15.98
N VAL A 280 -4.26 0.18 -16.99
CA VAL A 280 -5.23 -0.84 -17.40
C VAL A 280 -4.63 -2.23 -17.25
N ARG A 281 -5.38 -3.11 -16.61
CA ARG A 281 -5.10 -4.54 -16.56
C ARG A 281 -6.31 -5.33 -17.04
N ILE A 282 -6.05 -6.35 -17.84
CA ILE A 282 -7.08 -7.24 -18.39
C ILE A 282 -6.59 -8.67 -18.19
N THR A 283 -7.46 -9.54 -17.69
CA THR A 283 -7.21 -10.98 -17.60
C THR A 283 -7.95 -11.71 -18.72
N LEU A 284 -7.24 -12.54 -19.47
CA LEU A 284 -7.80 -13.41 -20.51
C LEU A 284 -7.86 -14.83 -19.96
N LYS A 285 -9.05 -15.29 -19.60
CA LYS A 285 -9.29 -16.64 -19.07
C LYS A 285 -9.45 -17.66 -20.19
N ASN A 286 -8.98 -18.88 -19.97
CA ASN A 286 -9.08 -19.99 -20.91
C ASN A 286 -8.55 -19.66 -22.31
N VAL A 287 -7.58 -18.76 -22.41
CA VAL A 287 -7.07 -18.33 -23.71
C VAL A 287 -6.19 -19.42 -24.32
N ASN A 288 -6.37 -19.71 -25.60
CA ASN A 288 -5.49 -20.63 -26.31
C ASN A 288 -4.09 -20.01 -26.48
N ARG A 289 -3.02 -20.77 -26.20
CA ARG A 289 -1.62 -20.29 -26.32
C ARG A 289 -1.25 -19.82 -27.73
N ALA A 290 -1.72 -20.52 -28.75
CA ALA A 290 -1.46 -20.16 -30.14
C ALA A 290 -2.21 -18.86 -30.50
N ALA A 291 -3.47 -18.73 -30.05
CA ALA A 291 -4.24 -17.51 -30.24
C ALA A 291 -3.57 -16.30 -29.56
N TYR A 292 -3.17 -16.43 -28.30
CA TYR A 292 -2.50 -15.36 -27.55
C TYR A 292 -1.16 -14.93 -28.18
N ARG A 293 -0.33 -15.89 -28.62
CA ARG A 293 0.95 -15.59 -29.29
C ARG A 293 0.79 -14.95 -30.66
N SER A 294 -0.37 -15.13 -31.29
CA SER A 294 -0.68 -14.61 -32.62
C SER A 294 -1.42 -13.26 -32.57
N LEU A 295 -1.60 -12.67 -31.38
CA LEU A 295 -2.14 -11.32 -31.24
C LEU A 295 -1.23 -10.31 -31.95
N ASP A 296 -1.84 -9.39 -32.70
CA ASP A 296 -1.14 -8.37 -33.47
C ASP A 296 -0.28 -7.46 -32.55
N PRO A 297 1.06 -7.55 -32.63
CA PRO A 297 1.95 -6.78 -31.76
C PRO A 297 1.83 -5.27 -31.98
N VAL A 298 1.50 -4.83 -33.20
CA VAL A 298 1.37 -3.41 -33.54
C VAL A 298 0.15 -2.83 -32.84
N ARG A 299 -0.99 -3.55 -32.87
CA ARG A 299 -2.22 -3.11 -32.18
C ARG A 299 -2.03 -3.07 -30.67
N LEU A 300 -1.44 -4.12 -30.09
CA LEU A 300 -1.16 -4.15 -28.65
C LEU A 300 -0.18 -3.05 -28.22
N SER A 301 0.82 -2.74 -29.04
CA SER A 301 1.76 -1.66 -28.79
C SER A 301 1.10 -0.28 -28.82
N ARG A 302 0.10 -0.07 -29.70
CA ARG A 302 -0.69 1.18 -29.71
C ARG A 302 -1.48 1.36 -28.43
N LEU A 303 -2.22 0.33 -28.00
CA LEU A 303 -2.94 0.35 -26.71
C LEU A 303 -2.00 0.62 -25.53
N GLY A 304 -0.85 -0.07 -25.50
CA GLY A 304 0.17 0.16 -24.48
C GLY A 304 0.81 1.54 -24.52
N SER A 305 0.80 2.21 -25.68
CA SER A 305 1.34 3.56 -25.82
C SER A 305 0.35 4.65 -25.41
N ALA A 306 -0.96 4.41 -25.55
CA ALA A 306 -2.01 5.33 -25.11
C ALA A 306 -2.12 5.39 -23.58
N ALA A 307 -1.97 4.26 -22.90
CA ALA A 307 -2.09 4.13 -21.44
C ALA A 307 -0.84 4.59 -20.66
N LEU A 308 -1.02 4.93 -19.37
CA LEU A 308 0.09 5.03 -18.40
C LEU A 308 0.74 3.67 -18.17
N TYR A 309 -0.09 2.64 -18.09
CA TYR A 309 0.36 1.26 -17.96
C TYR A 309 -0.69 0.35 -18.57
N PHE A 310 -0.28 -0.63 -19.36
CA PHE A 310 -1.19 -1.60 -19.96
C PHE A 310 -0.63 -3.00 -19.73
N LYS A 311 -1.43 -3.88 -19.15
CA LYS A 311 -1.03 -5.27 -18.90
C LYS A 311 -2.15 -6.24 -19.24
N ILE A 312 -1.83 -7.19 -20.11
CA ILE A 312 -2.64 -8.38 -20.33
C ILE A 312 -2.08 -9.51 -19.47
N ARG A 313 -2.95 -10.22 -18.75
CA ARG A 313 -2.65 -11.43 -17.98
C ARG A 313 -3.35 -12.62 -18.63
N PRO A 314 -2.62 -13.51 -19.33
CA PRO A 314 -3.23 -14.74 -19.82
C PRO A 314 -3.34 -15.78 -18.69
N GLU A 315 -4.48 -16.45 -18.62
CA GLU A 315 -4.72 -17.70 -17.88
C GLU A 315 -5.09 -18.74 -18.95
N PHE A 316 -4.17 -19.66 -19.24
CA PHE A 316 -4.31 -20.54 -20.41
C PHE A 316 -5.22 -21.73 -20.11
N GLU A 317 -5.97 -22.21 -21.11
CA GLU A 317 -6.87 -23.37 -20.99
C GLU A 317 -6.16 -24.64 -20.49
N ASP A 318 -4.88 -24.81 -20.85
CA ASP A 318 -4.05 -25.95 -20.46
C ASP A 318 -3.37 -25.78 -19.09
N GLU A 319 -3.45 -24.58 -18.50
CA GLU A 319 -3.12 -24.37 -17.10
C GLU A 319 -4.26 -24.92 -16.25
N LYS A 320 -4.16 -26.20 -15.89
CA LYS A 320 -4.96 -26.75 -14.79
C LYS A 320 -4.88 -25.76 -13.63
N GLU A 321 -6.03 -25.32 -13.13
CA GLU A 321 -6.10 -24.63 -11.84
C GLU A 321 -5.23 -25.43 -10.87
N HIS A 322 -4.04 -24.93 -10.55
CA HIS A 322 -3.46 -25.20 -9.26
C HIS A 322 -4.33 -24.42 -8.27
N LEU A 323 -5.57 -24.89 -8.08
CA LEU A 323 -6.26 -24.81 -6.80
C LEU A 323 -5.21 -25.29 -5.82
N GLY A 324 -4.54 -24.32 -5.20
CA GLY A 324 -3.34 -24.59 -4.41
C GLY A 324 -3.70 -25.70 -3.46
N ARG A 325 -3.12 -26.89 -3.69
CA ARG A 325 -3.22 -27.98 -2.75
C ARG A 325 -2.86 -27.35 -1.41
N GLN A 326 -3.75 -27.46 -0.43
CA GLN A 326 -3.53 -26.85 0.87
C GLN A 326 -2.21 -27.42 1.37
N VAL A 327 -1.15 -26.61 1.29
CA VAL A 327 0.19 -27.04 1.67
C VAL A 327 0.13 -27.21 3.17
N ASP A 328 0.11 -28.46 3.64
CA ASP A 328 0.26 -28.71 5.06
C ASP A 328 1.65 -28.20 5.44
N ARG A 329 1.68 -27.15 6.27
CA ARG A 329 2.92 -26.54 6.73
C ARG A 329 3.79 -27.53 7.51
N ARG A 330 3.23 -28.67 7.92
CA ARG A 330 3.94 -29.78 8.57
C ARG A 330 4.69 -30.68 7.58
N THR A 331 4.34 -30.64 6.29
CA THR A 331 4.94 -31.44 5.21
C THR A 331 5.69 -30.57 4.19
N LEU A 332 6.11 -29.35 4.56
CA LEU A 332 6.84 -28.43 3.69
C LEU A 332 8.12 -29.03 3.09
N GLU A 333 8.78 -29.97 3.78
CA GLU A 333 9.94 -30.71 3.27
C GLU A 333 9.56 -31.61 2.06
N GLU A 334 8.42 -32.28 2.16
CA GLU A 334 7.87 -33.15 1.11
C GLU A 334 7.34 -32.32 -0.06
N GLU A 335 6.64 -31.22 0.22
CA GLU A 335 6.11 -30.28 -0.78
C GLU A 335 7.22 -29.57 -1.56
N PHE A 336 8.33 -29.23 -0.91
CA PHE A 336 9.50 -28.67 -1.58
C PHE A 336 10.19 -29.69 -2.49
N SER A 337 10.31 -30.93 -2.03
CA SER A 337 10.88 -32.01 -2.83
C SER A 337 10.03 -32.28 -4.09
N LEU A 338 8.70 -32.35 -3.94
CA LEU A 338 7.74 -32.46 -5.04
C LEU A 338 7.80 -31.28 -6.00
N TYR A 339 7.95 -30.06 -5.50
CA TYR A 339 8.10 -28.87 -6.31
C TYR A 339 9.36 -28.94 -7.19
N LEU A 340 10.50 -29.32 -6.61
CA LEU A 340 11.76 -29.45 -7.35
C LEU A 340 11.71 -30.55 -8.41
N GLU A 341 11.04 -31.67 -8.12
CA GLU A 341 10.77 -32.72 -9.13
C GLU A 341 9.96 -32.16 -10.31
N GLN A 342 8.91 -31.37 -10.04
CA GLN A 342 8.12 -30.72 -11.09
C GLN A 342 8.93 -29.68 -11.89
N GLN A 343 9.82 -28.90 -11.25
CA GLN A 343 10.66 -27.92 -11.95
C GLN A 343 11.77 -28.59 -12.79
N SER A 344 12.31 -29.74 -12.33
CA SER A 344 13.26 -30.56 -13.10
C SER A 344 12.60 -31.12 -14.36
N GLY A 345 11.37 -31.62 -14.28
CA GLY A 345 10.59 -32.04 -15.45
C GLY A 345 10.33 -30.92 -16.47
N ARG A 346 10.48 -29.65 -16.07
CA ARG A 346 10.36 -28.46 -16.94
C ARG A 346 11.72 -27.90 -17.40
N GLY A 347 12.83 -28.60 -17.14
CA GLY A 347 14.18 -28.22 -17.58
C GLY A 347 14.78 -26.99 -16.88
N ARG A 348 14.21 -26.54 -15.75
CA ARG A 348 14.68 -25.35 -15.01
C ARG A 348 15.82 -25.62 -14.03
N ILE A 349 16.07 -26.89 -13.72
CA ILE A 349 17.17 -27.36 -12.87
C ILE A 349 17.93 -28.39 -13.70
N ALA A 350 19.25 -28.18 -13.83
CA ALA A 350 20.10 -29.15 -14.50
C ALA A 350 20.13 -30.46 -13.71
N GLU A 351 19.93 -31.60 -14.38
CA GLU A 351 19.83 -32.91 -13.72
C GLU A 351 21.07 -33.24 -12.88
N ALA A 352 22.24 -32.72 -13.26
CA ALA A 352 23.51 -32.90 -12.56
C ALA A 352 23.54 -32.31 -11.13
N ILE A 353 22.79 -31.24 -10.86
CA ILE A 353 22.79 -30.56 -9.54
C ILE A 353 21.52 -30.81 -8.74
N LYS A 354 20.57 -31.54 -9.31
CA LYS A 354 19.24 -31.77 -8.73
C LYS A 354 19.31 -32.43 -7.35
N GLY A 355 20.14 -33.45 -7.19
CA GLY A 355 20.31 -34.15 -5.91
C GLY A 355 20.82 -33.23 -4.80
N GLU A 356 21.76 -32.34 -5.14
CA GLU A 356 22.32 -31.37 -4.19
C GLU A 356 21.30 -30.29 -3.83
N VAL A 357 20.58 -29.74 -4.81
CA VAL A 357 19.55 -28.72 -4.60
C VAL A 357 18.40 -29.26 -3.74
N CYS A 358 17.93 -30.48 -4.01
CA CYS A 358 16.91 -31.14 -3.19
C CYS A 358 17.41 -31.37 -1.76
N SER A 359 18.59 -31.95 -1.60
CA SER A 359 19.14 -32.27 -0.28
C SER A 359 19.37 -31.00 0.56
N TYR A 360 20.02 -29.99 -0.01
CA TYR A 360 20.34 -28.75 0.68
C TYR A 360 19.08 -27.94 1.03
N GLY A 361 18.16 -27.78 0.07
CA GLY A 361 16.93 -27.03 0.29
C GLY A 361 15.98 -27.72 1.29
N SER A 362 15.84 -29.05 1.24
CA SER A 362 15.06 -29.81 2.22
C SER A 362 15.64 -29.68 3.63
N GLN A 363 16.98 -29.66 3.77
CA GLN A 363 17.62 -29.40 5.06
C GLN A 363 17.34 -27.99 5.61
N ILE A 364 17.37 -26.96 4.76
CA ILE A 364 17.03 -25.59 5.16
C ILE A 364 15.58 -25.51 5.64
N ILE A 365 14.65 -26.08 4.87
CA ILE A 365 13.22 -26.05 5.20
C ILE A 365 12.95 -26.82 6.49
N LYS A 366 13.59 -27.97 6.68
CA LYS A 366 13.49 -28.74 7.91
C LYS A 366 13.96 -27.93 9.12
N ARG A 367 15.09 -27.24 9.01
CA ARG A 367 15.60 -26.35 10.07
C ARG A 367 14.61 -25.22 10.37
N ALA A 368 14.05 -24.58 9.35
CA ALA A 368 13.07 -23.50 9.50
C ALA A 368 11.76 -23.98 10.16
N VAL A 369 11.23 -25.13 9.75
CA VAL A 369 10.03 -25.73 10.35
C VAL A 369 10.28 -26.14 11.81
N SER A 370 11.45 -26.71 12.10
CA SER A 370 11.82 -27.09 13.47
C SER A 370 12.09 -25.90 14.39
N ALA A 371 12.65 -24.80 13.88
CA ALA A 371 12.83 -23.56 14.65
C ALA A 371 11.47 -22.97 15.03
N ARG A 372 10.57 -22.86 14.05
CA ARG A 372 9.23 -22.30 14.26
C ARG A 372 8.33 -23.16 15.17
N ARG A 373 8.48 -24.49 15.14
CA ARG A 373 7.78 -25.37 16.09
C ARG A 373 8.26 -25.17 17.53
N ARG A 374 9.55 -24.90 17.74
CA ARG A 374 10.09 -24.57 19.06
C ARG A 374 9.56 -23.23 19.56
N GLU A 375 9.55 -22.20 18.71
CA GLU A 375 8.95 -20.90 19.03
C GLU A 375 7.46 -21.00 19.40
N MET A 376 6.69 -21.88 18.75
CA MET A 376 5.27 -22.09 19.11
C MET A 376 5.06 -22.89 20.39
N LEU A 377 6.01 -23.75 20.78
CA LEU A 377 5.97 -24.52 22.03
C LEU A 377 6.45 -23.70 23.23
N ASP A 378 7.37 -22.75 23.00
CA ASP A 378 7.86 -21.83 24.03
C ASP A 378 6.88 -20.64 24.26
N ALA A 379 5.91 -20.45 23.36
CA ALA A 379 4.86 -19.43 23.43
C ALA A 379 3.50 -19.97 23.95
N SER A 380 3.43 -21.24 24.33
CA SER A 380 2.29 -21.89 25.01
C SER A 380 2.63 -22.21 26.45
#